data_AF-A0A8X8ZCG5-F1
#
_entry.id   AF-A0A8X8ZCG5-F1
#
_cell.length_a   1.000
_cell.length_b   1.000
_cell.length_c   1.000
_cell.angle_alpha   90.00
_cell.angle_beta   90.00
_cell.angle_gamma   90.00
#
_symmetry.space_group_name_H-M   'P 1'
#
loop_
_entity.id
_entity.type
_entity.pdbx_description
1 polymer ?
#
loop_
_entity_poly.entity_id
_entity_poly.type
_entity_poly.pdbx_seq_one_letter_code
_entity_poly.pdbx_strand_id
1 'polypeptide(L)'
;MLDDMAKIGKLSNCLAISDVSGRMYEIPMKVSVALGILVPELSEEPWKGKLITFSENPQLQKVFDVILEVAVKGKPKAEEMIKRMFVFSDMEFDEASANPWETDYEAIVRKYKEKGYGECVPEIVFWDLRDSRATPVPVPVNQKGVALVN
;
A
#
# COMPACT_ATOMS: atom_id res chain seq x y z
N MET A 1 5.83 -7.20 19.70
CA MET A 1 6.01 -6.58 18.36
C MET A 1 6.62 -7.54 17.35
N LEU A 2 7.90 -7.95 17.45
CA LEU A 2 8.46 -8.98 16.56
C LEU A 2 7.79 -10.35 16.76
N ASP A 3 7.48 -10.71 18.01
CA ASP A 3 6.78 -11.95 18.35
C ASP A 3 5.31 -11.97 17.91
N ASP A 4 4.68 -10.79 17.79
CA ASP A 4 3.32 -10.66 17.27
C ASP A 4 3.32 -10.75 15.75
N MET A 5 4.33 -10.18 15.09
CA MET A 5 4.54 -10.35 13.65
C MET A 5 4.95 -11.77 13.26
N ALA A 6 5.70 -12.48 14.11
CA ALA A 6 5.99 -13.90 13.92
C ALA A 6 4.75 -14.79 14.04
N LYS A 7 3.74 -14.37 14.82
CA LYS A 7 2.44 -15.06 14.95
C LYS A 7 1.47 -14.79 13.80
N ILE A 8 1.66 -13.71 13.04
CA ILE A 8 0.85 -13.39 11.84
C ILE A 8 1.09 -14.43 10.71
N GLY A 9 2.08 -15.31 10.87
CA GLY A 9 2.48 -16.26 9.83
C GLY A 9 3.29 -15.57 8.74
N LYS A 10 3.77 -16.33 7.77
CA LYS A 10 4.48 -15.75 6.62
C LYS A 10 3.53 -14.82 5.87
N LEU A 11 3.98 -13.60 5.60
CA LEU A 11 3.23 -12.63 4.81
C LEU A 11 3.28 -13.07 3.34
N SER A 12 2.26 -13.79 2.86
CA SER A 12 2.22 -14.17 1.44
C SER A 12 1.86 -12.96 0.57
N ASN A 13 2.68 -12.67 -0.45
CA ASN A 13 2.48 -11.60 -1.44
C ASN A 13 2.13 -10.23 -0.86
N CYS A 14 2.94 -9.77 0.08
CA CYS A 14 2.82 -8.43 0.63
C CYS A 14 3.80 -7.48 -0.05
N LEU A 15 3.36 -6.24 -0.28
CA LEU A 15 4.20 -5.16 -0.78
C LEU A 15 4.25 -4.03 0.25
N ALA A 16 5.45 -3.53 0.52
CA ALA A 16 5.65 -2.35 1.35
C ALA A 16 5.88 -1.11 0.49
N ILE A 17 5.23 -0.01 0.87
CA ILE A 17 5.44 1.33 0.35
C ILE A 17 5.85 2.23 1.51
N SER A 18 7.02 2.85 1.41
CA SER A 18 7.56 3.74 2.43
C SER A 18 7.66 5.17 1.94
N ASP A 19 6.98 6.07 2.64
CA ASP A 19 7.20 7.51 2.49
C ASP A 19 8.56 7.90 3.10
N VAL A 20 9.40 8.53 2.28
CA VAL A 20 10.67 9.15 2.67
C VAL A 20 10.68 10.66 2.34
N SER A 21 9.49 11.27 2.25
CA SER A 21 9.31 12.69 2.04
C SER A 21 9.84 13.53 3.19
N GLY A 22 10.05 14.83 2.93
CA GLY A 22 10.49 15.78 3.95
C GLY A 22 9.55 15.86 5.16
N ARG A 23 8.25 15.54 5.00
CA ARG A 23 7.27 15.50 6.10
C ARG A 23 7.54 14.36 7.08
N MET A 24 8.21 13.31 6.61
CA MET A 24 8.62 12.16 7.41
C MET A 24 9.92 12.40 8.18
N TYR A 25 10.56 13.58 8.10
CA TYR A 25 11.87 13.83 8.70
C TYR A 25 11.97 13.41 10.19
N GLU A 26 13.16 12.92 10.59
CA GLU A 26 13.48 12.35 11.91
C GLU A 26 12.91 10.94 12.19
N ILE A 27 12.01 10.82 13.16
CA ILE A 27 11.50 9.55 13.68
C ILE A 27 10.59 8.85 12.66
N PRO A 28 9.60 9.53 12.03
CA PRO A 28 8.70 8.87 11.09
C PRO A 28 9.42 8.20 9.91
N MET A 29 10.46 8.83 9.35
CA MET A 29 11.26 8.27 8.25
C MET A 29 12.06 7.06 8.71
N LYS A 30 12.65 7.10 9.91
CA LYS A 30 13.35 5.92 10.46
C LYS A 30 12.39 4.74 10.64
N VAL A 31 11.18 4.99 11.12
CA VAL A 31 10.14 3.97 11.27
C VAL A 31 9.67 3.46 9.91
N SER A 32 9.38 4.36 8.98
CA SER A 32 8.96 4.05 7.59
C SER A 32 9.95 3.16 6.87
N VAL A 33 11.24 3.48 6.96
CA VAL A 33 12.32 2.69 6.36
C VAL A 33 12.48 1.35 7.08
N ALA A 34 12.45 1.32 8.40
CA ALA A 34 12.59 0.07 9.17
C ALA A 34 11.45 -0.92 8.86
N LEU A 35 10.21 -0.45 8.85
CA LEU A 35 9.04 -1.27 8.50
C LEU A 35 9.03 -1.65 7.01
N GLY A 36 9.43 -0.72 6.14
CA GLY A 36 9.59 -0.92 4.71
C GLY A 36 10.60 -2.00 4.34
N ILE A 37 11.62 -2.22 5.18
CA ILE A 37 12.58 -3.32 5.02
C ILE A 37 12.06 -4.61 5.67
N LEU A 38 11.43 -4.50 6.85
CA LEU A 38 10.95 -5.66 7.61
C LEU A 38 9.85 -6.44 6.87
N VAL A 39 8.85 -5.75 6.32
CA VAL A 39 7.70 -6.40 5.67
C VAL A 39 8.12 -7.24 4.46
N PRO A 40 8.96 -6.75 3.54
CA PRO A 40 9.45 -7.56 2.42
C PRO A 40 10.36 -8.70 2.86
N GLU A 41 11.11 -8.58 3.95
CA GLU A 41 11.95 -9.69 4.45
C GLU A 41 11.10 -10.85 5.00
N LEU A 42 9.95 -10.52 5.61
CA LEU A 42 8.95 -11.50 6.07
C LEU A 42 8.05 -12.03 4.95
N SER A 43 8.16 -11.47 3.74
CA SER A 43 7.35 -11.86 2.60
C SER A 43 7.94 -13.04 1.84
N GLU A 44 7.08 -13.85 1.23
CA GLU A 44 7.50 -14.92 0.32
C GLU A 44 7.83 -14.38 -1.08
N GLU A 45 8.55 -15.19 -1.86
CA GLU A 45 8.72 -14.94 -3.30
C GLU A 45 7.35 -14.82 -3.99
N PRO A 46 7.19 -13.95 -5.00
CA PRO A 46 8.24 -13.16 -5.67
C PRO A 46 8.49 -11.79 -5.02
N TRP A 47 7.84 -11.45 -3.91
CA TRP A 47 7.87 -10.09 -3.33
C TRP A 47 8.92 -9.94 -2.23
N LYS A 48 9.60 -11.03 -1.87
CA LYS A 48 10.66 -11.02 -0.87
C LYS A 48 11.72 -9.96 -1.18
N GLY A 49 12.03 -9.14 -0.17
CA GLY A 49 13.04 -8.08 -0.25
C GLY A 49 12.72 -6.92 -1.20
N LYS A 50 11.49 -6.80 -1.71
CA LYS A 50 11.06 -5.71 -2.60
C LYS A 50 10.31 -4.62 -1.84
N LEU A 51 10.74 -3.38 -2.03
CA LEU A 51 10.20 -2.17 -1.40
C LEU A 51 9.99 -1.10 -2.48
N ILE A 52 8.93 -0.30 -2.34
CA ILE A 52 8.73 0.94 -3.11
C ILE A 52 8.87 2.13 -2.16
N THR A 53 9.60 3.17 -2.57
CA THR A 53 9.74 4.42 -1.82
C THR A 53 9.25 5.61 -2.63
N PHE A 54 8.74 6.66 -1.97
CA PHE A 54 8.41 7.94 -2.61
C PHE A 54 8.82 9.13 -1.72
N SER A 55 8.95 10.34 -2.28
CA SER A 55 9.55 11.48 -1.57
C SER A 55 8.89 12.86 -1.74
N GLU A 56 8.21 13.17 -2.85
CA GLU A 56 7.76 14.55 -3.11
C GLU A 56 6.27 14.68 -3.41
N ASN A 57 5.74 13.91 -4.36
CA ASN A 57 4.31 13.93 -4.72
C ASN A 57 3.82 12.50 -4.98
N PRO A 58 3.53 11.71 -3.92
CA PRO A 58 3.00 10.36 -4.10
C PRO A 58 1.63 10.39 -4.76
N GLN A 59 1.52 9.69 -5.89
CA GLN A 59 0.23 9.40 -6.53
C GLN A 59 -0.08 7.92 -6.33
N LEU A 60 -0.96 7.61 -5.38
CA LEU A 60 -1.38 6.25 -5.08
C LEU A 60 -1.86 5.53 -6.34
N GLN A 61 -2.64 6.22 -7.17
CA GLN A 61 -3.15 5.73 -8.45
C GLN A 61 -2.04 5.25 -9.40
N LYS A 62 -0.90 5.95 -9.46
CA LYS A 62 0.22 5.56 -10.33
C LYS A 62 0.87 4.26 -9.89
N VAL A 63 0.96 4.01 -8.59
CA VAL A 63 1.51 2.75 -8.08
C VAL A 63 0.67 1.57 -8.56
N PHE A 64 -0.65 1.68 -8.44
CA PHE A 64 -1.58 0.66 -8.93
C PHE A 64 -1.59 0.53 -10.45
N ASP A 65 -1.46 1.64 -11.19
CA ASP A 65 -1.36 1.61 -12.65
C ASP A 65 -0.12 0.83 -13.12
N VAL A 66 1.04 1.05 -12.49
CA VAL A 66 2.28 0.32 -12.79
C VAL A 66 2.13 -1.17 -12.44
N ILE A 67 1.57 -1.50 -11.27
CA ILE A 67 1.33 -2.89 -10.86
C ILE A 67 0.44 -3.59 -11.90
N LEU A 68 -0.66 -2.95 -12.31
CA LEU A 68 -1.59 -3.50 -13.30
C LEU A 68 -0.94 -3.63 -14.69
N GLU A 69 -0.13 -2.67 -15.11
CA GLU A 69 0.58 -2.74 -16.39
C GLU A 69 1.52 -3.96 -16.42
N VAL A 70 2.28 -4.16 -15.35
CA VAL A 70 3.17 -5.31 -15.20
C VAL A 70 2.37 -6.61 -15.15
N ALA A 71 1.26 -6.66 -14.41
CA ALA A 71 0.39 -7.83 -14.33
C ALA A 71 -0.21 -8.19 -15.70
N VAL A 72 -0.70 -7.21 -16.47
CA VAL A 72 -1.26 -7.43 -17.81
C VAL A 72 -0.20 -7.99 -18.77
N LYS A 73 1.04 -7.49 -18.69
CA LYS A 73 2.16 -7.97 -19.53
C LYS A 73 2.63 -9.37 -19.12
N GLY A 74 2.83 -9.59 -17.81
CA GLY A 74 3.38 -10.82 -17.26
C GLY A 74 2.37 -11.96 -17.13
N LYS A 75 1.07 -11.66 -17.07
CA LYS A 75 -0.04 -12.61 -16.83
C LYS A 75 0.27 -13.54 -15.64
N PRO A 76 0.62 -13.00 -14.46
CA PRO A 76 0.90 -13.81 -13.29
C PRO A 76 -0.35 -14.59 -12.88
N LYS A 77 -0.14 -15.69 -12.18
CA LYS A 77 -1.27 -16.42 -11.57
C LYS A 77 -1.88 -15.58 -10.46
N ALA A 78 -3.16 -15.80 -10.15
CA ALA A 78 -3.84 -15.09 -9.07
C ALA A 78 -3.11 -15.25 -7.73
N GLU A 79 -2.47 -16.40 -7.50
CA GLU A 79 -1.69 -16.69 -6.29
C GLU A 79 -0.33 -15.98 -6.25
N GLU A 80 0.11 -15.35 -7.33
CA GLU A 80 1.37 -14.56 -7.41
C GLU A 80 1.10 -13.06 -7.30
N MET A 81 -0.16 -12.65 -7.50
CA MET A 81 -0.61 -11.27 -7.34
C MET A 81 -0.45 -10.81 -5.89
N ILE A 82 -0.18 -9.51 -5.74
CA ILE A 82 -0.11 -8.85 -4.44
C ILE A 82 -1.47 -9.00 -3.75
N LYS A 83 -1.47 -9.58 -2.55
CA LYS A 83 -2.70 -9.78 -1.74
C LYS A 83 -2.91 -8.64 -0.75
N ARG A 84 -1.82 -8.06 -0.26
CA ARG A 84 -1.86 -6.97 0.72
C ARG A 84 -0.75 -5.96 0.48
N MET A 85 -1.07 -4.70 0.65
CA MET A 85 -0.15 -3.58 0.52
C MET A 85 -0.11 -2.80 1.82
N PHE A 86 1.08 -2.58 2.36
CA PHE A 86 1.30 -1.74 3.52
C PHE A 86 1.87 -0.39 3.06
N VAL A 87 1.23 0.69 3.49
CA VAL A 87 1.59 2.05 3.12
C VAL A 87 1.98 2.80 4.38
N PHE A 88 3.28 3.04 4.55
CA PHE A 88 3.87 3.74 5.69
C PHE A 88 4.06 5.21 5.31
N SER A 89 3.17 6.08 5.77
CA SER A 89 3.12 7.49 5.36
C SER A 89 2.58 8.35 6.50
N ASP A 90 2.64 9.68 6.36
CA ASP A 90 1.85 10.63 7.18
C ASP A 90 0.43 10.88 6.61
N MET A 91 -0.04 9.95 5.75
CA MET A 91 -1.32 9.95 5.05
C MET A 91 -1.62 11.12 4.10
N GLU A 92 -0.72 12.06 3.88
CA GLU A 92 -0.91 13.15 2.91
C GLU A 92 -0.60 12.67 1.48
N PHE A 93 -1.54 11.94 0.86
CA PHE A 93 -1.54 11.70 -0.58
C PHE A 93 -2.03 12.95 -1.30
N ASP A 94 -1.14 13.64 -2.01
CA ASP A 94 -1.40 14.97 -2.57
C ASP A 94 -2.43 15.00 -3.72
N GLU A 95 -2.82 13.83 -4.25
CA GLU A 95 -3.87 13.72 -5.28
C GLU A 95 -4.82 12.56 -4.97
N ALA A 96 -5.95 12.90 -4.34
CA ALA A 96 -7.11 12.02 -4.29
C ALA A 96 -7.83 12.07 -5.64
N SER A 97 -8.30 10.90 -6.11
CA SER A 97 -9.15 10.67 -7.29
C SER A 97 -9.60 11.94 -8.04
N ALA A 98 -9.25 12.03 -9.33
CA ALA A 98 -9.73 13.09 -10.24
C ALA A 98 -11.28 13.13 -10.38
N ASN A 99 -11.99 12.15 -9.83
CA ASN A 99 -13.43 12.09 -9.76
C ASN A 99 -13.92 12.36 -8.32
N PRO A 100 -14.57 13.51 -8.06
CA PRO A 100 -15.06 13.87 -6.72
C PRO A 100 -16.09 12.91 -6.13
N TRP A 101 -16.67 12.03 -6.95
CA TRP A 101 -17.73 11.07 -6.57
C TRP A 101 -17.22 9.63 -6.44
N GLU A 102 -15.92 9.38 -6.65
CA GLU A 102 -15.29 8.06 -6.57
C GLU A 102 -14.08 8.16 -5.64
N THR A 103 -14.02 7.32 -4.62
CA THR A 103 -12.84 7.21 -3.75
C THR A 103 -11.66 6.61 -4.50
N ASP A 104 -10.43 6.86 -4.04
CA ASP A 104 -9.24 6.27 -4.67
C ASP A 104 -9.29 4.75 -4.75
N TYR A 105 -9.81 4.12 -3.71
CA TYR A 105 -9.97 2.67 -3.67
C TYR A 105 -11.02 2.16 -4.67
N GLU A 106 -12.14 2.86 -4.84
CA GLU A 106 -13.13 2.49 -5.87
C GLU A 106 -12.55 2.60 -7.28
N ALA A 107 -11.77 3.65 -7.54
CA ALA A 107 -11.05 3.80 -8.81
C ALA A 107 -10.04 2.65 -9.04
N ILE A 108 -9.31 2.24 -8.00
CA ILE A 108 -8.40 1.08 -8.05
C ILE A 108 -9.18 -0.20 -8.36
N VAL A 109 -10.26 -0.48 -7.63
CA VAL A 109 -11.12 -1.65 -7.84
C VAL A 109 -11.64 -1.68 -9.27
N ARG A 110 -12.09 -0.53 -9.80
CA ARG A 110 -12.57 -0.42 -11.19
C ARG A 110 -11.47 -0.73 -12.20
N LYS A 111 -10.28 -0.15 -12.06
CA LYS A 111 -9.12 -0.43 -12.94
C LYS A 111 -8.75 -1.91 -12.94
N TYR A 112 -8.71 -2.56 -11.77
CA TYR A 112 -8.45 -3.99 -11.66
C TYR A 112 -9.52 -4.83 -12.38
N LYS A 113 -10.80 -4.51 -12.20
CA LYS A 113 -11.92 -5.17 -12.90
C LYS A 113 -11.82 -5.02 -14.41
N GLU A 114 -11.57 -3.82 -14.92
CA GLU A 114 -11.42 -3.53 -16.35
C GLU A 114 -10.27 -4.32 -17.00
N LYS A 115 -9.23 -4.67 -16.23
CA LYS A 115 -8.08 -5.47 -16.69
C LYS A 115 -8.24 -6.98 -16.46
N GLY A 116 -9.38 -7.43 -15.93
CA GLY A 116 -9.64 -8.86 -15.64
C GLY A 116 -9.05 -9.36 -14.32
N TYR A 117 -8.58 -8.47 -13.44
CA TYR A 117 -7.98 -8.76 -12.14
C TYR A 117 -8.88 -8.35 -10.96
N GLY A 118 -10.20 -8.28 -11.15
CA GLY A 118 -11.14 -7.79 -10.12
C GLY A 118 -11.10 -8.55 -8.79
N GLU A 119 -10.77 -9.84 -8.82
CA GLU A 119 -10.61 -10.69 -7.62
C GLU A 119 -9.21 -10.60 -7.00
N CYS A 120 -8.29 -9.88 -7.63
CA CYS A 120 -6.89 -9.72 -7.21
C CYS A 120 -6.60 -8.29 -6.71
N VAL A 121 -7.62 -7.52 -6.36
CA VAL A 121 -7.44 -6.21 -5.72
C VAL A 121 -6.81 -6.44 -4.35
N PRO A 122 -5.63 -5.85 -4.07
CA PRO A 122 -4.98 -6.05 -2.78
C PRO A 122 -5.73 -5.33 -1.66
N GLU A 123 -5.68 -5.91 -0.48
CA GLU A 123 -6.04 -5.20 0.75
C GLU A 123 -5.01 -4.10 1.01
N ILE A 124 -5.44 -2.86 1.25
CA ILE A 124 -4.54 -1.74 1.52
C ILE A 124 -4.58 -1.43 3.01
N VAL A 125 -3.43 -1.46 3.66
CA VAL A 125 -3.26 -1.07 5.06
C VAL A 125 -2.46 0.22 5.09
N PHE A 126 -3.13 1.33 5.35
CA PHE A 126 -2.47 2.60 5.63
C PHE A 126 -2.01 2.59 7.09
N TRP A 127 -0.74 2.93 7.31
CA TRP A 127 -0.19 3.14 8.63
C TRP A 127 0.27 4.59 8.71
N ASP A 128 -0.46 5.38 9.49
CA ASP A 128 -0.08 6.75 9.77
C ASP A 128 1.10 6.74 10.76
N LEU A 129 2.27 7.16 10.29
CA LEU A 129 3.48 7.20 11.09
C LEU A 129 3.71 8.57 11.75
N ARG A 130 2.81 9.51 11.50
CA ARG A 130 2.86 10.82 12.11
C ARG A 130 1.59 10.97 12.94
N ASP A 131 1.74 11.22 14.23
CA ASP A 131 0.62 11.60 15.12
C ASP A 131 0.15 13.04 14.80
N SER A 132 -0.08 13.31 13.52
CA SER A 132 -0.64 14.55 13.03
C SER A 132 -2.14 14.40 12.99
N ARG A 133 -2.81 15.42 13.51
CA ARG A 133 -4.22 15.74 13.28
C ARG A 133 -4.52 16.05 11.79
N ALA A 134 -3.76 15.50 10.85
CA ALA A 134 -4.01 15.59 9.43
C ALA A 134 -5.23 14.75 9.11
N THR A 135 -6.09 15.25 8.23
CA THR A 135 -7.29 14.53 7.80
C THR A 135 -6.81 13.24 7.13
N PRO A 136 -7.06 12.05 7.71
CA PRO A 136 -6.72 10.80 7.06
C PRO A 136 -7.35 10.81 5.66
N VAL A 137 -6.73 10.13 4.69
CA VAL A 137 -7.46 9.70 3.48
C VAL A 137 -8.83 9.23 3.96
N PRO A 138 -9.94 9.82 3.51
CA PRO A 138 -11.25 9.50 4.04
C PRO A 138 -11.58 8.06 3.62
N VAL A 139 -11.16 7.10 4.44
CA VAL A 139 -11.59 5.72 4.35
C VAL A 139 -12.92 5.69 5.09
N PRO A 140 -14.05 5.46 4.40
CA PRO A 140 -15.32 5.20 5.08
C PRO A 140 -15.08 4.11 6.12
N VAL A 141 -15.59 4.29 7.34
CA VAL A 141 -15.31 3.45 8.53
C VAL A 141 -15.53 1.94 8.31
N ASN A 142 -16.17 1.53 7.19
CA ASN A 142 -16.40 0.14 6.80
C ASN A 142 -16.03 -0.20 5.32
N GLN A 143 -15.06 0.47 4.69
CA GLN A 143 -14.68 0.13 3.31
C GLN A 143 -13.91 -1.20 3.25
N LYS A 144 -14.55 -2.27 2.76
CA LYS A 144 -13.97 -3.60 2.65
C LYS A 144 -12.71 -3.59 1.76
N GLY A 145 -11.59 -4.01 2.34
CA GLY A 145 -10.28 -4.08 1.67
C GLY A 145 -9.38 -2.87 1.89
N VAL A 146 -9.78 -1.92 2.73
CA VAL A 146 -8.91 -0.86 3.23
C VAL A 146 -8.92 -0.86 4.76
N ALA A 147 -7.76 -0.70 5.39
CA ALA A 147 -7.60 -0.54 6.83
C ALA A 147 -6.67 0.64 7.14
N LEU A 148 -6.90 1.27 8.29
CA LEU A 148 -6.06 2.33 8.85
C LEU A 148 -5.51 1.91 10.21
N VAL A 149 -4.20 2.11 10.41
CA VAL A 149 -3.47 1.88 11.65
C VAL A 149 -2.82 3.19 12.09
N ASN A 150 -3.01 3.55 13.36
CA ASN A 150 -2.40 4.72 14.02
C ASN A 150 -1.47 4.25 15.13
#